data_AF-A0A3R8QU30-F1
#
_entry.id   AF-A0A3R8QU30-F1
#
_cell.length_a   1.000
_cell.length_b   1.000
_cell.length_c   1.000
_cell.angle_alpha   90.00
_cell.angle_beta   90.00
_cell.angle_gamma   90.00
#
_symmetry.space_group_name_H-M   'P 1'
#
loop_
_entity.id
_entity.type
_entity.pdbx_description
1 polymer ?
#
loop_
_entity_poly.entity_id
_entity_poly.type
_entity_poly.pdbx_seq_one_letter_code
_entity_poly.pdbx_strand_id
1 'polypeptide(L)'
;MTSGSSTQPKVTMRMTKPFWKLLVATGLFLMACQKTNNLLYIRITKQKTGYGYQILKDKNKLIDQPFIPAIQGEIAFKDSLQARRTAELVLKKIEKSSIPRISVNELDSMNIDCDIPKLP
;
A
#
# COMPACT_ATOMS: atom_id res chain seq x y z
N MET A 1 20.13 -47.05 -80.44
CA MET A 1 18.90 -46.23 -80.58
C MET A 1 18.06 -46.48 -79.34
N THR A 2 17.58 -45.41 -78.71
CA THR A 2 16.59 -45.31 -77.62
C THR A 2 16.95 -45.99 -76.30
N SER A 3 16.78 -45.44 -75.11
CA SER A 3 16.52 -44.08 -74.62
C SER A 3 16.77 -44.21 -73.11
N GLY A 4 17.60 -43.35 -72.53
CA GLY A 4 17.67 -43.22 -71.08
C GLY A 4 16.38 -42.57 -70.57
N SER A 5 15.75 -43.17 -69.57
CA SER A 5 14.69 -42.52 -68.80
C SER A 5 15.06 -42.51 -67.33
N SER A 6 15.33 -41.30 -66.88
CA SER A 6 15.49 -40.85 -65.50
C SER A 6 14.16 -40.91 -64.75
N THR A 7 14.18 -41.34 -63.48
CA THR A 7 13.18 -40.85 -62.51
C THR A 7 13.81 -40.79 -61.11
N GLN A 8 14.29 -39.60 -60.74
CA GLN A 8 14.55 -39.25 -59.35
C GLN A 8 13.20 -38.95 -58.66
N PRO A 9 12.91 -39.52 -57.48
CA PRO A 9 11.68 -39.20 -56.76
C PRO A 9 11.74 -37.74 -56.25
N LYS A 10 10.81 -36.94 -56.76
CA LYS A 10 10.57 -35.55 -56.35
C LYS A 10 10.05 -35.52 -54.92
N VAL A 11 10.95 -35.33 -53.95
CA VAL A 11 10.58 -35.05 -52.56
C VAL A 11 9.77 -33.75 -52.54
N THR A 12 8.46 -33.89 -52.37
CA THR A 12 7.55 -32.76 -52.32
C THR A 12 7.55 -32.24 -50.89
N MET A 13 8.36 -31.23 -50.61
CA MET A 13 8.27 -30.45 -49.38
C MET A 13 6.87 -29.82 -49.30
N ARG A 14 6.02 -30.37 -48.45
CA ARG A 14 4.77 -29.72 -48.04
C ARG A 14 5.10 -28.67 -47.00
N MET A 15 5.26 -27.44 -47.47
CA MET A 15 5.37 -26.22 -46.69
C MET A 15 4.14 -26.09 -45.78
N THR A 16 4.28 -26.39 -44.50
CA THR A 16 3.20 -26.24 -43.51
C THR A 16 2.97 -24.76 -43.25
N LYS A 17 1.74 -24.33 -43.56
CA LYS A 17 1.24 -22.96 -43.48
C LYS A 17 1.27 -22.44 -42.02
N PRO A 18 1.36 -21.11 -41.83
CA PRO A 18 2.09 -20.51 -40.72
C PRO A 18 1.35 -20.70 -39.39
N PHE A 19 1.91 -21.57 -38.55
CA PHE A 19 1.53 -21.78 -37.15
C PHE A 19 1.71 -20.52 -36.27
N TRP A 20 2.28 -19.46 -36.84
CA TRP A 20 2.49 -18.18 -36.17
C TRP A 20 1.18 -17.41 -35.90
N LYS A 21 0.11 -17.65 -36.65
CA LYS A 21 -1.16 -16.95 -36.38
C LYS A 21 -1.81 -17.32 -35.03
N LEU A 22 -1.41 -18.44 -34.42
CA LEU A 22 -1.94 -18.85 -33.11
C LEU A 22 -1.09 -18.34 -31.93
N LEU A 23 0.16 -17.92 -32.16
CA LEU A 23 1.04 -17.37 -31.11
C LEU A 23 0.78 -15.89 -30.81
N VAL A 24 0.09 -15.17 -31.70
CA VAL A 24 -0.18 -13.72 -31.53
C VAL A 24 -1.46 -13.46 -30.69
N ALA A 25 -2.37 -14.42 -30.57
CA ALA A 25 -3.65 -14.21 -29.89
C ALA A 25 -3.65 -14.52 -28.38
N THR A 26 -2.61 -15.18 -27.84
CA THR A 26 -2.52 -15.52 -26.41
C THR A 26 -1.62 -14.59 -25.60
N GLY A 27 -0.85 -13.72 -26.26
CA GLY A 27 0.10 -12.79 -25.61
C GLY A 27 -0.51 -11.53 -24.99
N LEU A 28 -1.79 -11.24 -25.25
CA LEU A 28 -2.45 -10.01 -24.75
C LEU A 28 -3.16 -10.18 -23.39
N PHE A 29 -2.95 -11.29 -22.68
CA PHE A 29 -3.64 -11.57 -21.41
C PHE A 29 -2.85 -11.20 -20.14
N LEU A 30 -1.62 -10.68 -20.26
CA LEU A 30 -0.79 -10.36 -19.11
C LEU A 30 -0.54 -8.86 -19.01
N MET A 31 -0.79 -8.33 -17.80
CA MET A 31 -0.53 -6.96 -17.32
C MET A 31 -1.68 -5.96 -17.39
N ALA A 32 -2.86 -6.35 -16.91
CA ALA A 32 -3.65 -5.38 -16.14
C ALA A 32 -2.97 -5.21 -14.77
N CYS A 33 -1.99 -4.31 -14.70
CA CYS A 33 -1.40 -3.87 -13.44
C CYS A 33 -2.53 -3.23 -12.62
N GLN A 34 -3.10 -3.98 -11.67
CA GLN A 34 -4.10 -3.44 -10.76
C GLN A 34 -3.39 -2.44 -9.84
N LYS A 35 -3.42 -1.15 -10.21
CA LYS A 35 -3.00 -0.05 -9.36
C LYS A 35 -3.96 0.01 -8.17
N THR A 36 -3.67 -0.76 -7.12
CA THR A 36 -4.37 -0.67 -5.85
C THR A 36 -4.07 0.69 -5.26
N ASN A 37 -5.05 1.59 -5.28
CA ASN A 37 -4.96 2.87 -4.61
C ASN A 37 -4.82 2.59 -3.11
N ASN A 38 -3.60 2.73 -2.57
CA ASN A 38 -3.26 2.51 -1.16
C ASN A 38 -3.86 3.62 -0.29
N LEU A 39 -5.20 3.69 -0.21
CA LEU A 39 -5.86 4.73 0.56
C LEU A 39 -5.71 4.44 2.06
N LEU A 40 -5.14 5.41 2.76
CA LEU A 40 -5.08 5.41 4.21
C LEU A 40 -6.24 6.22 4.76
N TYR A 41 -6.85 5.77 5.85
CA TYR A 41 -7.91 6.50 6.52
C TYR A 41 -7.75 6.47 8.04
N ILE A 42 -8.17 7.55 8.68
CA ILE A 42 -8.10 7.75 10.12
C ILE A 42 -9.42 7.29 10.74
N ARG A 43 -9.33 6.50 11.81
CA ARG A 43 -10.46 6.14 12.64
C ARG A 43 -10.19 6.57 14.08
N ILE A 44 -11.06 7.41 14.63
CA ILE A 44 -11.00 7.78 16.05
C ILE A 44 -11.62 6.66 16.88
N THR A 45 -10.96 6.31 17.97
CA THR A 45 -11.37 5.22 18.87
C THR A 45 -11.68 5.78 20.26
N LYS A 46 -12.72 5.26 20.91
CA LYS A 46 -13.04 5.60 22.30
C LYS A 46 -12.23 4.70 23.22
N GLN A 47 -11.59 5.30 24.22
CA GLN A 47 -10.84 4.60 25.26
C GLN A 47 -11.53 4.73 26.60
N LYS A 48 -11.08 3.97 27.61
CA LYS A 48 -11.63 4.02 28.98
C LYS A 48 -11.67 5.46 29.52
N THR A 49 -10.63 6.24 29.26
CA THR A 49 -10.40 7.58 29.85
C THR A 49 -10.30 8.70 28.81
N GLY A 50 -10.77 8.48 27.57
CA GLY A 50 -10.65 9.51 26.53
C GLY A 50 -10.78 8.96 25.12
N TYR A 51 -9.86 9.37 24.25
CA TYR A 51 -9.82 8.99 22.85
C TYR A 51 -8.43 8.52 22.43
N GLY A 52 -8.39 7.69 21.40
CA GLY A 52 -7.19 7.31 20.66
C GLY A 52 -7.48 7.36 19.16
N TYR A 53 -6.56 6.87 18.35
CA TYR A 53 -6.77 6.80 16.91
C TYR A 53 -6.15 5.54 16.30
N GLN A 54 -6.64 5.20 15.12
CA GLN A 54 -6.10 4.18 14.24
C GLN A 54 -5.85 4.78 12.87
N ILE A 55 -4.78 4.34 12.21
CA ILE A 55 -4.58 4.55 10.77
C ILE A 55 -4.72 3.19 10.11
N LEU A 56 -5.65 3.12 9.16
CA LEU A 56 -6.04 1.89 8.50
C LEU A 56 -5.61 1.95 7.04
N LYS A 57 -5.16 0.80 6.53
CA LYS A 57 -4.87 0.58 5.12
C LYS A 57 -5.75 -0.56 4.64
N ASP A 58 -6.71 -0.23 3.78
CA ASP A 58 -7.78 -1.15 3.38
C ASP A 58 -8.53 -1.73 4.60
N LYS A 59 -8.36 -3.02 4.88
CA LYS A 59 -8.95 -3.73 6.03
C LYS A 59 -7.99 -3.92 7.21
N ASN A 60 -6.74 -3.47 7.07
CA ASN A 60 -5.68 -3.71 8.03
C ASN A 60 -5.41 -2.49 8.91
N LYS A 61 -5.22 -2.71 10.22
CA LYS A 61 -4.73 -1.68 11.16
C LYS A 61 -3.22 -1.49 10.96
N LEU A 62 -2.83 -0.35 10.39
CA LEU A 62 -1.43 0.00 10.20
C LEU A 62 -0.84 0.60 11.48
N ILE A 63 -1.59 1.48 12.13
CA ILE A 63 -1.24 2.08 13.43
C ILE A 63 -2.44 1.97 14.35
N ASP A 64 -2.21 1.55 15.59
CA ASP A 64 -3.19 1.49 16.66
C ASP A 64 -2.62 2.22 17.87
N GLN A 65 -3.10 3.44 18.09
CA GLN A 65 -2.53 4.37 19.07
C GLN A 65 -3.63 4.75 20.09
N PRO A 66 -3.84 3.92 21.12
CA PRO A 66 -4.86 4.18 22.13
C PRO A 66 -4.53 5.38 23.03
N PHE A 67 -3.24 5.75 23.13
CA PHE A 67 -2.74 6.78 24.05
C PHE A 67 -1.88 7.82 23.34
N ILE A 68 -1.69 9.00 23.95
CA ILE A 68 -0.89 10.09 23.40
C ILE A 68 0.54 9.59 23.12
N PRO A 69 1.04 9.69 21.88
CA PRO A 69 2.40 9.27 21.55
C PRO A 69 3.42 10.17 22.24
N ALA A 70 4.68 9.74 22.38
CA ALA A 70 5.77 10.52 23.00
C ALA A 70 5.60 10.90 24.47
N ILE A 71 4.44 10.64 25.09
CA ILE A 71 4.19 10.80 26.52
C ILE A 71 4.24 9.43 27.19
N GLN A 72 4.86 9.37 28.36
CA GLN A 72 4.92 8.12 29.12
C GLN A 72 3.59 7.86 29.85
N GLY A 73 3.10 6.62 29.76
CA GLY A 73 1.90 6.15 30.45
C GLY A 73 0.71 5.90 29.52
N GLU A 74 -0.40 5.46 30.12
CA GLU A 74 -1.66 5.14 29.41
C GLU A 74 -2.61 6.36 29.39
N ILE A 75 -2.09 7.49 28.94
CA ILE A 75 -2.84 8.76 28.89
C ILE A 75 -3.55 8.85 27.54
N ALA A 76 -4.88 8.76 27.54
CA ALA A 76 -5.70 8.96 26.35
C ALA A 76 -5.83 10.46 26.02
N PHE A 77 -6.15 10.79 24.77
CA PHE A 77 -6.47 12.17 24.41
C PHE A 77 -7.76 12.61 25.09
N LYS A 78 -7.80 13.87 25.55
CA LYS A 78 -8.99 14.42 26.24
C LYS A 78 -10.23 14.44 25.34
N ASP A 79 -10.03 14.71 24.05
CA ASP A 79 -11.08 14.82 23.05
C ASP A 79 -10.67 14.19 21.70
N SER A 80 -11.68 13.94 20.86
CA SER A 80 -11.51 13.31 19.56
C SER A 80 -10.76 14.19 18.54
N LEU A 81 -10.79 15.51 18.72
CA LEU A 81 -10.15 16.46 17.81
C LEU A 81 -8.63 16.44 17.98
N GLN A 82 -8.15 16.38 19.23
CA GLN A 82 -6.72 16.20 19.53
C GLN A 82 -6.18 14.87 18.97
N ALA A 83 -6.92 13.78 19.18
CA ALA A 83 -6.57 12.48 18.60
C ALA A 83 -6.51 12.55 17.07
N ARG A 84 -7.49 13.23 16.45
CA ARG A 84 -7.55 13.41 15.00
C ARG A 84 -6.40 14.24 14.44
N ARG A 85 -6.09 15.39 15.02
CA ARG A 85 -4.97 16.24 14.60
C ARG A 85 -3.63 15.49 14.65
N THR A 86 -3.43 14.73 15.73
CA THR A 86 -2.24 13.89 15.88
C THR A 86 -2.19 12.80 14.82
N ALA A 87 -3.32 12.11 14.56
CA ALA A 87 -3.42 11.12 13.50
C ALA A 87 -3.17 11.70 12.09
N GLU A 88 -3.64 12.92 11.82
CA GLU A 88 -3.41 13.62 10.55
C GLU A 88 -1.93 13.96 10.36
N LEU A 89 -1.22 14.36 11.43
CA LEU A 89 0.22 14.56 11.37
C LEU A 89 0.96 13.25 11.09
N VAL A 90 0.59 12.16 11.76
CA VAL A 90 1.16 10.83 11.51
C VAL A 90 0.90 10.38 10.07
N LEU A 91 -0.34 10.54 9.58
CA LEU A 91 -0.71 10.22 8.21
C LEU A 91 0.15 10.99 7.20
N LYS A 92 0.30 12.31 7.41
CA LYS A 92 1.16 13.17 6.58
C LYS A 92 2.62 12.72 6.59
N LYS A 93 3.13 12.19 7.71
CA LYS A 93 4.49 11.62 7.78
C LYS A 93 4.61 10.33 6.97
N ILE A 94 3.60 9.45 7.03
CA ILE A 94 3.55 8.22 6.23
C ILE A 94 3.50 8.54 4.73
N GLU A 95 2.64 9.47 4.32
CA GLU A 95 2.52 9.90 2.93
C GLU A 95 3.84 10.47 2.38
N LYS A 96 4.61 11.15 3.23
CA LYS A 96 5.96 11.64 2.91
C LYS A 96 7.06 10.58 2.99
N SER A 97 6.71 9.30 3.20
CA SER A 97 7.67 8.20 3.40
C SER A 97 8.68 8.47 4.53
N SER A 98 8.27 9.26 5.53
CA SER A 98 9.07 9.60 6.70
C SER A 98 8.68 8.76 7.90
N ILE A 99 9.55 8.69 8.91
CA ILE A 99 9.29 7.92 10.14
C ILE A 99 8.08 8.56 10.87
N PRO A 100 6.98 7.82 11.10
CA PRO A 100 5.73 8.35 11.66
C PRO A 100 5.78 8.59 13.18
N ARG A 101 6.96 8.89 13.73
CA ARG A 101 7.13 9.16 15.16
C ARG A 101 6.72 10.60 15.46
N ILE A 102 5.89 10.79 16.49
CA ILE A 102 5.56 12.12 17.02
C ILE A 102 6.56 12.46 18.14
N SER A 103 6.95 13.72 18.21
CA SER A 103 7.79 14.28 19.29
C SER A 103 6.97 15.14 20.25
N VAL A 104 7.49 15.39 21.45
CA VAL A 104 6.84 16.26 22.46
C VAL A 104 6.63 17.67 21.88
N ASN A 105 7.64 18.26 21.25
CA ASN A 105 7.54 19.58 20.63
C ASN A 105 6.43 19.66 19.56
N GLU A 106 6.16 18.59 18.83
CA GLU A 106 5.06 18.55 17.86
C GLU A 106 3.70 18.55 18.55
N LEU A 107 3.55 17.82 19.66
CA LEU A 107 2.33 17.86 20.48
C LEU A 107 2.10 19.26 21.05
N ASP A 108 3.15 19.88 21.59
CA ASP A 108 3.11 21.25 22.12
C ASP A 108 2.69 22.24 21.03
N SER A 109 3.28 22.13 19.83
CA SER A 109 2.94 23.00 18.69
C SER A 109 1.48 22.87 18.23
N MET A 110 0.85 21.72 18.49
CA MET A 110 -0.55 21.43 18.18
C MET A 110 -1.51 21.74 19.33
N ASN A 111 -0.99 22.24 20.47
CA ASN A 111 -1.73 22.45 21.73
C ASN A 111 -2.48 21.18 22.18
N ILE A 112 -1.79 20.03 22.13
CA ILE A 112 -2.29 18.80 22.70
C ILE A 112 -2.07 18.86 24.21
N ASP A 113 -3.16 19.05 24.95
CA ASP A 113 -3.12 18.98 26.41
C ASP A 113 -2.84 17.56 26.86
N CYS A 114 -1.66 17.37 27.44
CA CYS A 114 -1.30 16.20 28.20
C CYS A 114 -0.90 16.70 29.59
N ASP A 115 -1.57 16.18 30.63
CA ASP A 115 -1.13 16.39 32.01
C ASP A 115 0.18 15.64 32.23
N ILE A 116 1.28 16.26 31.82
CA ILE A 116 2.62 15.75 32.05
C ILE A 116 2.97 16.12 33.50
N PRO A 117 3.25 15.16 34.39
CA PRO A 117 3.97 15.47 35.60
C PRO A 117 5.30 16.07 35.15
N LYS A 118 5.49 17.38 35.34
CA LYS A 118 6.76 18.04 35.00
C LYS A 118 7.86 17.26 35.69
N LEU A 119 8.72 16.61 34.89
CA LEU A 119 9.89 15.94 35.43
C LEU A 119 10.71 17.03 36.15
N PRO A 120 11.12 16.80 37.42
CA PRO A 120 11.85 17.79 38.21
C PRO A 120 13.16 18.21 37.55
#